data_AF-X1C6J1-F1
#
_entry.id   AF-X1C6J1-F1
#
_cell.length_a   1.000
_cell.length_b   1.000
_cell.length_c   1.000
_cell.angle_alpha   90.00
_cell.angle_beta   90.00
_cell.angle_gamma   90.00
#
_symmetry.space_group_name_H-M   'P 1'
#
loop_
_entity.id
_entity.type
_entity.pdbx_description
1 polymer ?
#
loop_
_entity_poly.entity_id
_entity_poly.type
_entity_poly.pdbx_seq_one_letter_code
_entity_poly.pdbx_strand_id
1 'polypeptide(L)'
;FNMQMSVPEAMDITKEPDYIHEMYGTEPGKSSFANNCLLARRLAERGTRFIQLFDWGWDSHGDGKATALNGGFSDKCKDIDKPMTALIKDLKQRGMLELWVLKGYQDFLFC
;
A
#
# COMPACT_ATOMS: atom_id res chain seq x y z
N PHE A 1 10.57 -21.61 -8.88
CA PHE A 1 11.78 -20.84 -9.21
C PHE A 1 11.48 -19.96 -10.42
N ASN A 2 11.20 -18.68 -10.18
CA ASN A 2 11.10 -17.60 -11.20
C ASN A 2 10.96 -16.20 -10.57
N MET A 3 10.70 -16.11 -9.24
CA MET A 3 10.64 -14.82 -8.55
C MET A 3 11.92 -13.99 -8.72
N GLN A 4 13.12 -14.61 -8.68
CA GLN A 4 14.39 -13.86 -8.61
C GLN A 4 14.77 -13.07 -9.87
N MET A 5 14.18 -13.35 -11.04
CA MET A 5 14.50 -12.62 -12.29
C MET A 5 13.46 -11.51 -12.64
N SER A 6 12.25 -11.57 -12.07
CA SER A 6 11.19 -10.59 -12.34
C SER A 6 11.09 -9.46 -11.30
N VAL A 7 11.89 -9.54 -10.21
CA VAL A 7 11.88 -8.54 -9.12
C VAL A 7 12.29 -7.14 -9.58
N PRO A 8 13.40 -6.92 -10.33
CA PRO A 8 13.93 -5.57 -10.52
C PRO A 8 12.97 -4.63 -11.25
N GLU A 9 12.26 -5.15 -12.26
CA GLU A 9 11.29 -4.36 -13.01
C GLU A 9 9.97 -4.16 -12.28
N ALA A 10 9.59 -5.07 -11.37
CA ALA A 10 8.41 -4.89 -10.54
C ALA A 10 8.62 -3.76 -9.53
N MET A 11 9.85 -3.67 -8.98
CA MET A 11 10.27 -2.66 -8.00
C MET A 11 10.41 -1.25 -8.57
N ASP A 12 10.54 -1.13 -9.89
CA ASP A 12 10.67 0.16 -10.56
C ASP A 12 9.30 0.81 -10.80
N ILE A 13 8.78 1.45 -9.74
CA ILE A 13 7.54 2.22 -9.79
C ILE A 13 7.71 3.56 -10.52
N THR A 14 8.94 4.02 -10.80
CA THR A 14 9.21 5.32 -11.45
C THR A 14 8.75 5.37 -12.90
N LYS A 15 8.49 4.21 -13.49
CA LYS A 15 8.00 4.03 -14.86
C LYS A 15 6.50 4.23 -14.99
N GLU A 16 5.78 4.42 -13.89
CA GLU A 16 4.34 4.69 -13.95
C GLU A 16 4.10 6.14 -14.40
N PRO A 17 3.00 6.39 -15.13
CA PRO A 17 2.68 7.74 -15.56
C PRO A 17 2.24 8.61 -14.38
N ASP A 18 2.45 9.93 -14.48
CA ASP A 18 2.21 10.89 -13.40
C ASP A 18 0.79 10.82 -12.79
N TYR A 19 -0.22 10.53 -13.61
CA TYR A 19 -1.61 10.40 -13.13
C TYR A 19 -1.79 9.21 -12.17
N ILE A 20 -1.01 8.14 -12.31
CA ILE A 20 -1.00 7.01 -11.38
C ILE A 20 -0.31 7.42 -10.08
N HIS A 21 0.79 8.16 -10.19
CA HIS A 21 1.48 8.68 -9.01
C HIS A 21 0.59 9.61 -8.19
N GLU A 22 -0.16 10.49 -8.86
CA GLU A 22 -1.14 11.38 -8.24
C GLU A 22 -2.29 10.62 -7.58
N MET A 23 -2.84 9.61 -8.29
CA MET A 23 -3.94 8.78 -7.81
C MET A 23 -3.59 8.07 -6.50
N TYR A 24 -2.42 7.43 -6.46
CA TYR A 24 -1.96 6.71 -5.26
C TYR A 24 -1.37 7.66 -4.20
N GLY A 25 -0.92 8.87 -4.57
CA GLY A 25 -0.19 9.76 -3.66
C GLY A 25 1.24 9.29 -3.42
N THR A 26 1.86 8.67 -4.42
CA THR A 26 3.24 8.17 -4.33
C THR A 26 4.24 9.28 -4.58
N GLU A 27 5.37 9.20 -3.88
CA GLU A 27 6.55 10.02 -4.13
C GLU A 27 7.71 9.09 -4.48
N PRO A 28 8.07 8.94 -5.77
CA PRO A 28 9.12 8.03 -6.19
C PRO A 28 10.44 8.32 -5.47
N GLY A 29 11.11 7.28 -4.96
CA GLY A 29 12.37 7.41 -4.21
C GLY A 29 12.21 7.64 -2.70
N LYS A 30 10.99 7.84 -2.18
CA LYS A 30 10.74 7.85 -0.73
C LYS A 30 10.17 6.52 -0.24
N SER A 31 10.36 6.22 1.04
CA SER A 31 9.63 5.12 1.68
C SER A 31 8.25 5.64 2.10
N SER A 32 7.19 5.06 1.54
CA SER A 32 5.81 5.40 1.90
C SER A 32 4.89 4.20 1.66
N PHE A 33 3.80 4.14 2.42
CA PHE A 33 2.78 3.11 2.23
C PHE A 33 2.16 3.18 0.83
N ALA A 34 2.00 4.39 0.29
CA ALA A 34 1.54 4.59 -1.08
C ALA A 34 2.43 3.90 -2.12
N ASN A 35 3.76 4.01 -1.98
CA ASN A 35 4.71 3.36 -2.88
C ASN A 35 4.59 1.83 -2.78
N ASN A 36 4.38 1.29 -1.57
CA ASN A 36 4.16 -0.13 -1.36
C ASN A 36 2.85 -0.62 -2.01
N CYS A 37 1.76 0.15 -1.92
CA CYS A 37 0.50 -0.18 -2.61
C CYS A 37 0.69 -0.23 -4.14
N LEU A 38 1.41 0.74 -4.70
CA LEU A 38 1.67 0.77 -6.14
C LEU A 38 2.53 -0.41 -6.60
N LEU A 39 3.52 -0.77 -5.79
CA LEU A 39 4.35 -1.95 -6.00
C LEU A 39 3.50 -3.24 -5.92
N ALA A 40 2.60 -3.35 -4.94
CA ALA A 40 1.71 -4.49 -4.81
C ALA A 40 0.86 -4.69 -6.07
N ARG A 41 0.35 -3.61 -6.67
CA ARG A 41 -0.39 -3.68 -7.93
C ARG A 41 0.47 -4.23 -9.08
N ARG A 42 1.73 -3.79 -9.22
CA ARG A 42 2.68 -4.35 -10.21
C ARG A 42 2.99 -5.83 -9.96
N LEU A 43 3.16 -6.23 -8.70
CA LEU A 43 3.36 -7.64 -8.34
C LEU A 43 2.12 -8.48 -8.64
N ALA A 44 0.93 -7.92 -8.45
CA ALA A 44 -0.33 -8.57 -8.74
C ALA A 44 -0.53 -8.78 -10.25
N GLU A 45 -0.19 -7.80 -11.08
CA GLU A 45 -0.17 -7.93 -12.56
C GLU A 45 0.76 -9.05 -13.04
N ARG A 46 1.87 -9.27 -12.32
CA ARG A 46 2.85 -10.32 -12.64
C ARG A 46 2.44 -11.72 -12.13
N GLY A 47 1.22 -11.87 -11.62
CA GLY A 47 0.66 -13.16 -11.19
C GLY A 47 1.18 -13.65 -9.84
N THR A 48 1.69 -12.74 -9.00
CA THR A 48 1.98 -13.06 -7.59
C THR A 48 0.69 -13.55 -6.93
N ARG A 49 0.74 -14.60 -6.12
CA ARG A 49 -0.47 -15.21 -5.53
C ARG A 49 -0.88 -14.63 -4.18
N PHE A 50 0.08 -14.03 -3.47
CA PHE A 50 -0.11 -13.49 -2.14
C PHE A 50 0.83 -12.31 -1.94
N ILE A 51 0.27 -11.19 -1.48
CA ILE A 51 1.00 -9.95 -1.23
C ILE A 51 0.55 -9.43 0.14
N GLN A 52 1.50 -9.20 1.03
CA GLN A 52 1.26 -8.59 2.33
C GLN A 52 1.82 -7.18 2.33
N LEU A 53 0.95 -6.20 2.60
CA LEU A 53 1.33 -4.83 2.85
C LEU A 53 1.43 -4.61 4.36
N PHE A 54 2.55 -4.08 4.81
CA PHE A 54 2.79 -3.78 6.21
C PHE A 54 3.02 -2.28 6.38
N ASP A 55 2.40 -1.71 7.39
CA ASP A 55 2.56 -0.31 7.79
C ASP A 55 2.60 -0.21 9.31
N TRP A 56 3.57 0.53 9.83
CA TRP A 56 3.81 0.68 11.26
C TRP A 56 3.25 2.01 11.79
N GLY A 57 2.91 2.07 13.08
CA GLY A 57 2.43 3.30 13.74
C GLY A 57 0.91 3.50 13.70
N TRP A 58 0.15 2.44 13.45
CA TRP A 58 -1.30 2.45 13.64
C TRP A 58 -1.70 2.38 15.12
N ASP A 59 -0.84 1.78 15.95
CA ASP A 59 -1.05 1.56 17.39
C ASP A 59 -0.90 2.86 18.19
N SER A 60 -1.99 3.63 18.23
CA SER A 60 -2.06 4.98 18.79
C SER A 60 -2.71 4.95 20.17
N HIS A 61 -1.88 4.73 21.20
CA HIS A 61 -2.29 4.67 22.61
C HIS A 61 -1.75 5.83 23.49
N GLY A 62 -1.10 6.82 22.89
CA GLY A 62 -0.48 7.93 23.62
C GLY A 62 -1.30 9.22 23.61
N ASP A 63 -0.88 10.19 24.42
CA ASP A 63 -1.43 11.55 24.51
C ASP A 63 -0.64 12.58 23.68
N GLY A 64 0.54 12.19 23.18
CA GLY A 64 1.38 13.01 22.31
C GLY A 64 0.79 13.22 20.93
N LYS A 65 1.12 14.34 20.26
CA LYS A 65 0.59 14.68 18.92
C LYS A 65 0.68 13.56 17.88
N ALA A 66 1.72 12.73 17.95
CA ALA A 66 1.98 11.63 17.01
C ALA A 66 1.22 10.33 17.32
N THR A 67 0.71 10.15 18.54
CA THR A 67 0.04 8.92 19.00
C THR A 67 -1.37 9.17 19.56
N ALA A 68 -1.78 10.43 19.63
CA ALA A 68 -3.12 10.83 20.01
C ALA A 68 -4.12 10.49 18.90
N LEU A 69 -5.27 9.97 19.31
CA LEU A 69 -6.37 9.58 18.42
C LEU A 69 -6.87 10.75 17.56
N ASN A 70 -6.89 11.97 18.11
CA ASN A 70 -7.39 13.16 17.42
C ASN A 70 -6.37 13.79 16.44
N GLY A 71 -5.13 13.29 16.41
CA GLY A 71 -4.04 13.84 15.60
C GLY A 71 -3.34 12.74 14.82
N GLY A 72 -2.27 12.19 15.38
CA GLY A 72 -1.42 11.20 14.73
C GLY A 72 -2.17 10.00 14.15
N PHE A 73 -3.19 9.48 14.83
CA PHE A 73 -4.01 8.40 14.28
C PHE A 73 -4.84 8.84 13.07
N SER A 74 -5.45 10.03 13.13
CA SER A 74 -6.23 10.58 12.02
C SER A 74 -5.36 10.84 10.79
N ASP A 75 -4.15 11.36 10.99
CA ASP A 75 -3.21 11.59 9.90
C ASP A 75 -2.72 10.26 9.31
N LYS A 76 -2.46 9.26 10.16
CA LYS A 76 -2.13 7.90 9.72
C LYS A 76 -3.26 7.26 8.89
N CYS A 77 -4.51 7.44 9.28
CA CYS A 77 -5.65 7.00 8.50
C CYS A 77 -5.67 7.65 7.11
N LYS A 78 -5.38 8.96 7.00
CA LYS A 78 -5.33 9.65 5.70
C LYS A 78 -4.20 9.13 4.81
N ASP A 79 -3.04 8.84 5.40
CA ASP A 79 -1.88 8.31 4.69
C ASP A 79 -2.15 6.92 4.09
N ILE A 80 -3.00 6.14 4.74
CA ILE A 80 -3.39 4.78 4.30
C ILE A 80 -4.61 4.81 3.36
N ASP A 81 -5.60 5.66 3.62
CA ASP A 81 -6.89 5.66 2.94
C ASP A 81 -6.78 5.94 1.44
N LYS A 82 -6.00 6.97 1.06
CA LYS A 82 -5.79 7.36 -0.34
C LYS A 82 -5.15 6.24 -1.17
N PRO A 83 -3.97 5.70 -0.82
CA PRO A 83 -3.34 4.67 -1.63
C PRO A 83 -4.10 3.33 -1.63
N MET A 84 -4.79 2.99 -0.53
CA MET A 84 -5.60 1.78 -0.48
C MET A 84 -6.84 1.89 -1.37
N THR A 85 -7.49 3.05 -1.37
CA THR A 85 -8.60 3.35 -2.29
C THR A 85 -8.14 3.30 -3.75
N ALA A 86 -6.97 3.88 -4.05
CA ALA A 86 -6.37 3.83 -5.38
C ALA A 86 -6.11 2.38 -5.83
N LEU A 87 -5.51 1.56 -4.95
CA LEU A 87 -5.24 0.15 -5.21
C LEU A 87 -6.51 -0.63 -5.54
N ILE A 88 -7.57 -0.48 -4.75
CA ILE A 88 -8.85 -1.17 -4.98
C ILE A 88 -9.46 -0.76 -6.32
N LYS A 89 -9.46 0.55 -6.62
CA LYS A 89 -10.00 1.07 -7.88
C LYS A 89 -9.21 0.56 -9.09
N ASP A 90 -7.89 0.55 -9.00
CA ASP A 90 -6.99 0.11 -10.07
C ASP A 90 -7.12 -1.40 -10.32
N LEU A 91 -7.16 -2.22 -9.25
CA LEU A 91 -7.45 -3.65 -9.35
C LEU A 91 -8.82 -3.92 -9.98
N LYS A 92 -9.83 -3.11 -9.66
CA LYS A 92 -11.17 -3.23 -10.26
C LYS A 92 -11.16 -2.86 -11.75
N GLN A 93 -10.51 -1.76 -12.12
CA GLN A 93 -10.40 -1.31 -13.52
C GLN A 93 -9.70 -2.36 -14.40
N ARG A 94 -8.77 -3.12 -13.83
CA ARG A 94 -8.03 -4.19 -14.51
C ARG A 94 -8.73 -5.54 -14.48
N GLY A 95 -9.93 -5.64 -13.90
CA GLY A 95 -10.65 -6.91 -13.73
C GLY A 95 -9.97 -7.88 -12.78
N MET A 96 -8.97 -7.43 -12.02
CA MET A 96 -8.23 -8.24 -11.07
C MET A 96 -8.96 -8.37 -9.73
N LEU A 97 -9.80 -7.40 -9.36
CA LEU A 97 -10.47 -7.46 -8.05
C LEU A 97 -11.30 -8.74 -7.83
N GLU A 98 -11.86 -9.34 -8.89
CA GLU A 98 -12.60 -10.60 -8.81
C GLU A 98 -11.70 -11.83 -8.56
N LEU A 99 -10.42 -11.73 -8.90
CA LEU A 99 -9.42 -12.79 -8.71
C LEU A 99 -8.67 -12.63 -7.38
N TRP A 100 -8.84 -11.50 -6.70
CA TRP A 100 -8.05 -11.10 -5.54
C TRP A 100 -8.93 -10.84 -4.33
N VAL A 101 -8.75 -11.63 -3.28
CA VAL A 101 -9.41 -11.40 -1.99
C VAL A 101 -8.53 -10.48 -1.14
N LEU A 102 -8.98 -9.25 -0.92
CA LEU A 102 -8.35 -8.33 0.03
C LEU A 102 -8.84 -8.63 1.45
N LYS A 103 -7.89 -8.90 2.37
CA LYS A 103 -8.16 -9.06 3.80
C LYS A 103 -7.33 -8.07 4.59
N GLY A 104 -8.00 -7.22 5.37
CA GLY A 104 -7.33 -6.39 6.37
C GLY A 104 -7.04 -7.21 7.62
N TYR A 105 -5.78 -7.21 8.06
CA TYR A 105 -5.36 -7.79 9.33
C TYR A 105 -4.80 -6.64 10.19
N GLN A 106 -5.32 -6.49 11.40
CA GLN A 106 -4.72 -5.65 12.43
C GLN A 106 -3.80 -6.55 13.25
N ASP A 107 -2.50 -6.28 13.23
CA ASP A 107 -1.53 -7.01 14.05
C ASP A 107 -1.68 -6.61 15.52
N PHE A 108 -2.69 -7.15 16.20
CA PHE A 108 -2.81 -7.07 17.66
C PHE A 108 -1.71 -7.92 18.30
N LEU A 109 -0.57 -7.31 18.59
CA LEU A 109 0.32 -7.82 19.64
C LEU A 109 0.00 -7.03 20.91
N PHE A 110 -0.82 -7.64 21.77
CA PHE A 110 -1.01 -7.21 23.16
C PHE A 110 0.36 -6.92 23.79
N CYS A 111 0.55 -5.70 24.30
CA CYS A 111 1.51 -5.41 25.35
C CYS A 111 0.75 -4.94 26.59
#